data_AF-Q14L70-F1
#
_entry.id   AF-Q14L70-F1
#
_cell.length_a   1.000
_cell.length_b   1.000
_cell.length_c   1.000
_cell.angle_alpha   90.00
_cell.angle_beta   90.00
_cell.angle_gamma   90.00
#
_symmetry.space_group_name_H-M   'P 1'
#
loop_
_entity.id
_entity.type
_entity.pdbx_description
1 polymer ?
#
loop_
_entity_poly.entity_id
_entity_poly.type
_entity_poly.pdbx_seq_one_letter_code
_entity_poly.pdbx_strand_id
1 'polypeptide(L)'
;MKKWLSIIGAIGLTATSTTTLISCKKENNNKNEEDNKPKPSYNAQQPPENSNWKLIDENNLKNEFKNYNNKWYILIKYTNVGSVIFKEKFDKNDKINFSEFDNYKYIKFGIKAVQEFKNKKDIKFTLYRWDGDGEPQLPTINKNTGEITDWKEQKGT
;
A
#
# COMPACT_ATOMS: atom_id res chain seq x y z
N MET A 1 -19.02 -75.25 1.90
CA MET A 1 -19.35 -75.19 3.34
C MET A 1 -18.95 -73.81 3.85
N LYS A 2 -19.91 -72.97 4.27
CA LYS A 2 -20.13 -72.58 5.69
C LYS A 2 -18.86 -71.92 6.29
N LYS A 3 -18.82 -70.65 6.69
CA LYS A 3 -19.74 -69.92 7.58
C LYS A 3 -19.45 -68.41 7.58
N TRP A 4 -20.49 -67.67 7.97
CA TRP A 4 -20.48 -66.28 8.45
C TRP A 4 -19.38 -65.95 9.46
N LEU A 5 -18.95 -64.69 9.40
CA LEU A 5 -18.67 -63.75 10.50
C LEU A 5 -18.91 -62.35 9.86
N SER A 6 -20.10 -61.77 9.91
CA SER A 6 -20.58 -60.86 10.98
C SER A 6 -19.43 -60.20 11.74
N ILE A 7 -19.24 -58.89 11.53
CA ILE A 7 -19.38 -57.90 12.59
C ILE A 7 -19.69 -56.54 11.95
N ILE A 8 -20.85 -56.07 12.38
CA ILE A 8 -21.45 -54.76 12.22
C ILE A 8 -20.41 -53.69 12.58
N GLY A 9 -19.96 -52.92 11.59
CA GLY A 9 -19.31 -51.64 11.83
C GLY A 9 -20.34 -50.72 12.45
N ALA A 10 -20.14 -50.37 13.72
CA ALA A 10 -21.00 -49.50 14.48
C ALA A 10 -21.34 -48.23 13.69
N ILE A 11 -22.63 -47.95 13.60
CA ILE A 11 -23.17 -46.64 13.21
C ILE A 11 -22.70 -45.65 14.28
N GLY A 12 -21.56 -45.02 14.02
CA GLY A 12 -21.05 -43.90 14.79
C GLY A 12 -21.86 -42.65 14.46
N LEU A 13 -22.94 -42.49 15.23
CA LEU A 13 -23.55 -41.24 15.67
C LEU A 13 -23.60 -40.08 14.65
N THR A 14 -24.80 -39.89 14.12
CA THR A 14 -25.26 -38.67 13.47
C THR A 14 -24.97 -37.43 14.32
N ALA A 15 -24.31 -36.47 13.67
CA ALA A 15 -24.38 -35.02 13.82
C ALA A 15 -25.06 -34.47 15.08
N THR A 16 -24.26 -33.78 15.89
CA THR A 16 -24.61 -32.42 16.33
C THR A 16 -23.32 -31.62 16.33
N SER A 17 -23.04 -30.91 15.24
CA SER A 17 -22.18 -29.73 15.33
C SER A 17 -22.90 -28.77 16.26
N THR A 18 -22.40 -28.61 17.47
CA THR A 18 -22.82 -27.55 18.38
C THR A 18 -22.37 -26.23 17.77
N THR A 19 -23.12 -25.72 16.79
CA THR A 19 -23.12 -24.31 16.50
C THR A 19 -23.85 -23.66 17.66
N THR A 20 -23.10 -23.27 18.69
CA THR A 20 -23.58 -22.21 19.58
C THR A 20 -23.70 -20.97 18.70
N LEU A 21 -24.87 -20.79 18.08
CA LEU A 21 -25.31 -19.51 17.57
C LEU A 21 -25.45 -18.62 18.80
N ILE A 22 -24.35 -18.00 19.22
CA ILE A 22 -24.41 -16.83 20.07
C ILE A 22 -25.07 -15.77 19.20
N SER A 23 -26.39 -15.71 19.29
CA SER A 23 -27.17 -14.54 18.93
C SER A 23 -26.65 -13.40 19.80
N CYS A 24 -25.73 -12.61 19.26
CA CYS A 24 -25.52 -11.28 19.78
C CYS A 24 -26.83 -10.53 19.53
N LYS A 25 -27.56 -10.34 20.62
CA LYS A 25 -28.74 -9.49 20.73
C LYS A 25 -28.57 -8.27 19.82
N LYS A 26 -29.53 -8.10 18.90
CA LYS A 26 -29.73 -6.84 18.19
C LYS A 26 -30.19 -5.81 19.22
N GLU A 27 -29.25 -5.07 19.79
CA GLU A 27 -29.52 -3.80 20.43
C GLU A 27 -29.21 -2.69 19.44
N ASN A 28 -30.28 -2.07 18.95
CA ASN A 28 -30.24 -1.00 17.98
C ASN A 28 -29.97 0.30 18.72
N ASN A 29 -28.70 0.57 19.03
CA ASN A 29 -28.26 1.85 19.57
C ASN A 29 -27.32 2.47 18.55
N ASN A 30 -27.85 3.43 17.79
CA ASN A 30 -27.16 4.24 16.81
C ASN A 30 -25.90 4.86 17.45
N LYS A 31 -24.76 4.21 17.30
CA LYS A 31 -23.42 4.73 17.58
C LYS A 31 -22.66 4.62 16.28
N ASN A 32 -22.40 5.78 15.68
CA ASN A 32 -21.66 5.95 14.44
C ASN A 32 -20.43 5.03 14.40
N GLU A 33 -20.45 4.06 13.48
CA GLU A 33 -19.29 3.26 13.10
C GLU A 33 -18.27 4.14 12.35
N GLU A 34 -17.67 5.12 13.02
CA GLU A 34 -16.65 5.99 12.42
C GLU A 34 -15.22 5.65 12.86
N ASP A 35 -15.01 4.68 13.76
CA ASP A 35 -13.70 4.44 14.39
C ASP A 35 -12.97 3.14 14.01
N ASN A 36 -13.53 2.30 13.12
CA ASN A 36 -12.86 1.05 12.69
C ASN A 36 -12.05 1.18 11.39
N LYS A 37 -11.96 2.38 10.81
CA LYS A 37 -11.12 2.60 9.64
C LYS A 37 -9.66 2.69 10.11
N PRO A 38 -8.71 1.94 9.52
CA PRO A 38 -7.30 2.13 9.84
C PRO A 38 -6.95 3.60 9.66
N LYS A 39 -6.59 4.29 10.75
CA LYS A 39 -5.98 5.61 10.63
C LYS A 39 -4.73 5.44 9.78
N PRO A 40 -4.59 6.18 8.65
CA PRO A 40 -3.36 6.11 7.88
C PRO A 40 -2.21 6.50 8.81
N SER A 41 -1.23 5.61 8.98
CA SER A 41 0.02 5.97 9.65
C SER A 41 0.76 6.89 8.70
N TYR A 42 0.73 8.20 8.97
CA TYR A 42 1.32 9.22 8.10
C TYR A 42 2.85 9.28 8.16
N ASN A 43 3.50 8.27 8.75
CA ASN A 43 4.93 8.25 8.94
C ASN A 43 5.58 7.53 7.76
N ALA A 44 6.32 8.27 6.95
CA ALA A 44 7.17 7.69 5.92
C ALA A 44 8.10 6.65 6.55
N GLN A 45 8.11 5.44 6.00
CA GLN A 45 9.00 4.37 6.45
C GLN A 45 10.38 4.59 5.86
N GLN A 46 11.42 4.45 6.67
CA GLN A 46 12.78 4.39 6.14
C GLN A 46 12.98 3.05 5.45
N PRO A 47 13.58 3.03 4.24
CA PRO A 47 14.09 1.80 3.64
C PRO A 47 15.14 1.12 4.55
N PRO A 48 15.40 -0.18 4.39
CA PRO A 48 16.48 -0.88 5.09
C PRO A 48 17.84 -0.20 4.88
N GLU A 49 18.76 -0.36 5.85
CA GLU A 49 20.07 0.34 5.88
C GLU A 49 20.97 0.07 4.66
N ASN A 50 20.72 -1.00 3.90
CA ASN A 50 21.43 -1.35 2.67
C ASN A 50 20.52 -1.38 1.43
N SER A 51 19.39 -0.67 1.50
CA SER A 51 18.45 -0.59 0.39
C SER A 51 18.96 0.31 -0.72
N ASN A 52 18.66 -0.09 -1.96
CA ASN A 52 18.73 0.81 -3.11
C ASN A 52 17.55 1.80 -3.13
N TRP A 53 16.50 1.59 -2.34
CA TRP A 53 15.44 2.56 -2.15
C TRP A 53 15.91 3.68 -1.22
N LYS A 54 15.59 4.93 -1.58
CA LYS A 54 15.82 6.12 -0.75
C LYS A 54 14.55 6.91 -0.60
N LEU A 55 14.22 7.28 0.64
CA LEU A 55 13.17 8.24 0.92
C LEU A 55 13.61 9.63 0.45
N ILE A 56 12.76 10.32 -0.31
CA ILE A 56 13.00 11.69 -0.74
C ILE A 56 12.28 12.65 0.21
N ASP A 57 13.05 13.56 0.79
CA ASP A 57 12.52 14.63 1.65
C ASP A 57 11.64 15.59 0.84
N GLU A 58 10.50 15.99 1.43
CA GLU A 58 9.56 16.92 0.80
C GLU A 58 10.21 18.26 0.44
N ASN A 59 11.17 18.73 1.24
CA ASN A 59 11.93 19.96 1.00
C ASN A 59 12.91 19.82 -0.16
N ASN A 60 13.27 18.59 -0.55
CA ASN A 60 14.23 18.33 -1.62
C ASN A 60 13.57 18.00 -2.98
N LEU A 61 12.23 17.89 -3.03
CA LEU A 61 11.49 17.53 -4.26
C LEU A 61 11.82 18.43 -5.45
N LYS A 62 11.92 19.74 -5.21
CA LYS A 62 12.23 20.71 -6.27
C LYS A 62 13.60 20.46 -6.90
N ASN A 63 14.60 20.06 -6.10
CA ASN A 63 15.93 19.75 -6.60
C ASN A 63 15.95 18.37 -7.25
N GLU A 64 15.25 17.39 -6.65
CA GLU A 64 15.16 16.02 -7.14
C GLU A 64 14.64 15.94 -8.58
N PHE A 65 13.62 16.76 -8.89
CA PHE A 65 13.00 16.80 -10.21
C PHE A 65 13.47 17.97 -11.09
N LYS A 66 14.58 18.64 -10.71
CA LYS A 66 15.13 19.74 -11.51
C LYS A 66 15.72 19.27 -12.84
N ASN A 67 16.38 18.11 -12.84
CA ASN A 67 17.05 17.54 -13.99
C ASN A 67 16.70 16.04 -14.10
N TYR A 68 16.46 15.56 -15.31
CA TYR A 68 16.27 14.12 -15.56
C TYR A 68 17.46 13.32 -15.00
N ASN A 69 17.16 12.27 -14.26
CA ASN A 69 18.17 11.41 -13.64
C ASN A 69 18.01 9.93 -14.02
N ASN A 70 17.02 9.59 -14.86
CA ASN A 70 16.72 8.24 -15.31
C ASN A 70 16.47 7.24 -14.17
N LYS A 71 16.18 7.71 -12.95
CA LYS A 71 15.85 6.86 -11.80
C LYS A 71 14.38 6.50 -11.80
N TRP A 72 14.06 5.40 -11.11
CA TRP A 72 12.69 4.97 -10.87
C TRP A 72 12.18 5.52 -9.56
N TYR A 73 10.90 5.90 -9.54
CA TYR A 73 10.25 6.50 -8.40
C TYR A 73 8.97 5.76 -8.04
N ILE A 74 8.66 5.74 -6.75
CA ILE A 74 7.38 5.33 -6.22
C ILE A 74 6.77 6.48 -5.42
N LEU A 75 5.55 6.87 -5.77
CA LEU A 75 4.75 7.81 -4.98
C LEU A 75 3.59 7.05 -4.34
N ILE A 76 3.48 7.18 -3.01
CA ILE A 76 2.35 6.68 -2.23
C ILE A 76 1.54 7.89 -1.78
N LYS A 77 0.35 8.06 -2.36
CA LYS A 77 -0.59 9.12 -2.02
C LYS A 77 -1.60 8.60 -0.99
N TYR A 78 -1.66 9.23 0.17
CA TYR A 78 -2.62 8.87 1.21
C TYR A 78 -3.96 9.59 0.98
N THR A 79 -5.06 8.86 1.14
CA THR A 79 -6.42 9.34 0.97
C THR A 79 -7.28 8.88 2.14
N ASN A 80 -8.49 9.41 2.27
CA ASN A 80 -9.42 9.01 3.33
C ASN A 80 -9.91 7.56 3.21
N VAL A 81 -9.68 6.89 2.08
CA VAL A 81 -10.13 5.51 1.81
C VAL A 81 -8.97 4.52 1.65
N GLY A 82 -7.73 4.96 1.81
CA GLY A 82 -6.54 4.15 1.63
C GLY A 82 -5.44 4.90 0.90
N SER A 83 -4.63 4.18 0.15
CA SER A 83 -3.45 4.70 -0.54
C SER A 83 -3.48 4.37 -2.03
N VAL A 84 -3.03 5.33 -2.83
CA VAL A 84 -2.84 5.17 -4.28
C VAL A 84 -1.34 5.16 -4.58
N ILE A 85 -0.89 4.11 -5.28
CA ILE A 85 0.53 3.89 -5.57
C ILE A 85 0.80 4.18 -7.04
N PHE A 86 1.83 4.98 -7.30
CA PHE A 86 2.35 5.28 -8.63
C PHE A 86 3.80 4.81 -8.71
N LYS A 87 4.19 4.29 -9.88
CA LYS A 87 5.57 3.91 -10.18
C LYS A 87 5.91 4.42 -11.57
N GLU A 88 6.95 5.24 -11.67
CA GLU A 88 7.37 5.81 -12.95
C GLU A 88 8.88 6.05 -12.99
N LYS A 89 9.41 6.11 -14.22
CA LYS A 89 10.80 6.48 -14.49
C LYS A 89 10.87 7.97 -14.81
N PHE A 90 11.81 8.68 -14.20
CA PHE A 90 12.09 10.08 -14.56
C PHE A 90 13.05 10.14 -15.75
N ASP A 91 12.49 9.99 -16.95
CA ASP A 91 13.22 10.06 -18.21
C ASP A 91 12.83 11.30 -19.02
N LYS A 92 13.52 11.50 -20.14
CA LYS A 92 13.34 12.63 -21.07
C LYS A 92 11.93 12.76 -21.68
N ASN A 93 11.02 11.81 -21.47
CA ASN A 93 9.66 11.88 -21.99
C ASN A 93 8.69 12.60 -21.04
N ASP A 94 9.21 13.35 -20.04
CA ASP A 94 8.43 14.17 -19.10
C ASP A 94 7.32 13.41 -18.37
N LYS A 95 7.61 12.16 -17.99
CA LYS A 95 6.66 11.35 -17.22
C LYS A 95 6.53 11.85 -15.78
N ILE A 96 7.54 12.52 -15.21
CA ILE A 96 7.45 13.09 -13.86
C ILE A 96 7.70 14.60 -13.92
N ASN A 97 6.79 15.38 -13.36
CA ASN A 97 6.93 16.84 -13.27
C ASN A 97 6.53 17.31 -11.88
N PHE A 98 7.32 18.18 -11.26
CA PHE A 98 6.98 18.79 -9.97
C PHE A 98 7.02 20.32 -10.08
N SER A 99 5.96 20.97 -9.60
CA SER A 99 5.86 22.42 -9.54
C SER A 99 5.25 22.87 -8.22
N GLU A 100 5.73 23.98 -7.68
CA GLU A 100 5.22 24.59 -6.45
C GLU A 100 4.99 26.09 -6.69
N PHE A 101 3.80 26.58 -6.36
CA PHE A 101 3.38 27.97 -6.52
C PHE A 101 2.57 28.41 -5.30
N ASP A 102 2.97 29.45 -4.58
CA ASP A 102 2.28 30.02 -3.40
C ASP A 102 1.70 28.97 -2.43
N ASN A 103 0.45 28.55 -2.65
CA ASN A 103 -0.31 27.60 -1.83
C ASN A 103 -0.58 26.25 -2.52
N TYR A 104 0.03 25.98 -3.68
CA TYR A 104 -0.22 24.83 -4.53
C TYR A 104 1.07 24.03 -4.73
N LYS A 105 0.97 22.71 -4.60
CA LYS A 105 1.98 21.76 -5.08
C LYS A 105 1.34 20.86 -6.14
N TYR A 106 2.04 20.70 -7.25
CA TYR A 106 1.63 19.88 -8.37
C TYR A 106 2.70 18.82 -8.62
N ILE A 107 2.28 17.57 -8.74
CA ILE A 107 3.17 16.48 -9.15
C ILE A 107 2.51 15.57 -10.17
N LYS A 108 3.05 15.51 -11.38
CA LYS A 108 2.61 14.60 -12.43
C LYS A 108 3.43 13.32 -12.35
N PHE A 109 2.78 12.16 -12.40
CA PHE A 109 3.42 10.85 -12.52
C PHE A 109 2.78 10.07 -13.69
N GLY A 110 3.52 9.92 -14.78
CA GLY A 110 3.11 9.23 -16.00
C GLY A 110 1.99 9.93 -16.78
N ILE A 111 1.24 9.13 -17.52
CA ILE A 111 0.03 9.53 -18.26
C ILE A 111 -1.18 9.59 -17.31
N LYS A 112 -1.12 8.84 -16.20
CA LYS A 112 -2.11 8.86 -15.12
C LYS A 112 -1.80 10.00 -14.17
N ALA A 113 -2.18 11.19 -14.59
CA ALA A 113 -2.10 12.38 -13.77
C ALA A 113 -2.55 12.11 -12.32
N VAL A 114 -1.59 12.18 -11.38
CA VAL A 114 -1.88 12.68 -10.04
C VAL A 114 -2.12 14.18 -10.19
N GLN A 115 -3.19 14.54 -10.89
CA GLN A 115 -3.68 15.90 -10.87
C GLN A 115 -4.31 16.13 -9.50
N GLU A 116 -4.21 17.37 -9.03
CA GLU A 116 -4.64 17.90 -7.72
C GLU A 116 -3.48 17.95 -6.70
N PHE A 117 -3.28 19.08 -6.00
CA PHE A 117 -4.28 19.63 -5.07
C PHE A 117 -4.21 21.14 -4.78
N LYS A 118 -5.38 21.67 -4.39
CA LYS A 118 -5.59 22.92 -3.64
C LYS A 118 -5.00 22.78 -2.23
N ASN A 119 -4.30 23.83 -1.79
CA ASN A 119 -3.69 24.01 -0.46
C ASN A 119 -2.59 23.01 -0.08
N LYS A 120 -1.36 23.51 0.02
CA LYS A 120 -0.11 22.85 0.47
C LYS A 120 -0.26 22.01 1.75
N LYS A 121 -1.23 22.31 2.61
CA LYS A 121 -1.43 21.65 3.92
C LYS A 121 -2.20 20.33 3.85
N ASP A 122 -2.94 20.07 2.78
CA ASP A 122 -3.83 18.90 2.68
C ASP A 122 -3.18 17.70 1.98
N ILE A 123 -1.98 17.88 1.44
CA ILE A 123 -1.30 16.87 0.64
C ILE A 123 -0.44 15.99 1.54
N LYS A 124 -0.79 14.71 1.62
CA LYS A 124 0.03 13.70 2.29
C LYS A 124 0.46 12.66 1.26
N PHE A 125 1.74 12.60 0.98
CA PHE A 125 2.35 11.55 0.19
C PHE A 125 3.74 11.21 0.69
N THR A 126 4.24 10.06 0.25
CA THR A 126 5.64 9.67 0.43
C THR A 126 6.24 9.33 -0.92
N LEU A 127 7.49 9.74 -1.14
CA LEU A 127 8.21 9.52 -2.38
C LEU A 127 9.49 8.73 -2.11
N TYR A 128 9.68 7.66 -2.86
CA TYR A 128 10.89 6.86 -2.84
C TYR A 128 11.56 6.86 -4.22
N ARG A 129 12.90 6.90 -4.23
CA ARG A 129 13.73 6.76 -5.42
C ARG A 129 14.52 5.45 -5.36
N TRP A 130 14.62 4.77 -6.49
CA TRP A 130 15.49 3.62 -6.67
C TRP A 130 16.84 4.05 -7.24
N ASP A 131 17.91 3.80 -6.49
CA ASP A 131 19.28 4.08 -6.91
C ASP A 131 19.98 2.89 -7.59
N GLY A 132 19.42 1.69 -7.49
CA GLY A 132 19.97 0.49 -8.12
C GLY A 132 19.85 0.47 -9.64
N ASP A 133 20.37 -0.59 -10.24
CA ASP A 133 20.32 -0.80 -11.69
C ASP A 133 18.97 -1.34 -12.15
N GLY A 134 18.60 -1.01 -13.39
CA GLY A 134 17.38 -1.52 -14.02
C GLY A 134 16.07 -0.97 -13.42
N GLU A 135 14.96 -1.60 -13.80
CA GLU A 135 13.65 -1.33 -13.23
C GLU A 135 13.43 -2.15 -11.95
N PRO A 136 13.13 -1.52 -10.81
CA PRO A 136 12.92 -2.26 -9.58
C PRO A 136 11.59 -3.02 -9.60
N GLN A 137 11.50 -4.07 -8.80
CA GLN A 137 10.19 -4.62 -8.43
C GLN A 137 9.44 -3.62 -7.54
N LEU A 138 8.11 -3.62 -7.63
CA LEU A 138 7.29 -2.80 -6.74
C LEU A 138 7.32 -3.42 -5.32
N PRO A 139 7.66 -2.65 -4.26
CA PRO A 139 7.47 -3.07 -2.89
C PRO A 139 6.04 -3.55 -2.62
N THR A 140 5.90 -4.47 -1.68
CA THR A 140 4.59 -4.90 -1.18
C THR A 140 4.03 -3.79 -0.30
N ILE A 141 2.96 -3.14 -0.75
CA ILE A 141 2.34 -2.00 -0.07
C ILE A 141 0.91 -2.37 0.32
N ASN A 142 0.58 -2.20 1.59
CA ASN A 142 -0.77 -2.29 2.09
C ASN A 142 -1.59 -1.12 1.53
N LYS A 143 -2.54 -1.40 0.64
CA LYS A 143 -3.36 -0.36 -0.02
C LYS A 143 -4.25 0.42 0.94
N ASN A 144 -4.54 -0.08 2.13
CA ASN A 144 -5.38 0.64 3.10
C ASN A 144 -4.56 1.63 3.93
N THR A 145 -3.28 1.35 4.18
CA THR A 145 -2.44 2.15 5.08
C THR A 145 -1.28 2.87 4.38
N GLY A 146 -0.86 2.38 3.21
CA GLY A 146 0.35 2.79 2.52
C GLY A 146 1.64 2.20 3.11
N GLU A 147 1.50 1.31 4.10
CA GLU A 147 2.63 0.62 4.74
C GLU A 147 3.31 -0.34 3.77
N ILE A 148 4.63 -0.21 3.63
CA ILE A 148 5.51 -1.13 2.93
C ILE A 148 5.85 -2.27 3.89
N THR A 149 5.47 -3.49 3.53
CA THR A 149 5.74 -4.71 4.31
C THR A 149 6.91 -5.51 3.75
N ASP A 150 7.30 -5.25 2.50
CA ASP A 150 8.45 -5.88 1.84
C ASP A 150 8.97 -4.95 0.74
N TRP A 151 10.25 -4.58 0.80
CA TRP A 151 10.89 -3.65 -0.14
C TRP A 151 11.27 -4.28 -1.49
N LYS A 152 11.14 -5.61 -1.65
CA LYS A 152 11.42 -6.34 -2.91
C LYS A 152 12.74 -5.95 -3.55
N GLU A 153 13.79 -5.87 -2.74
CA GLU A 153 15.12 -5.48 -3.19
C GLU A 153 15.72 -6.53 -4.15
N GLN A 154 16.08 -6.09 -5.35
CA GLN A 154 16.96 -6.86 -6.22
C GLN A 154 18.39 -6.61 -5.77
N LYS A 155 18.97 -7.58 -5.07
CA LYS A 155 20.43 -7.61 -4.88
C LYS A 155 21.01 -8.07 -6.22
N GLY A 156 21.80 -7.20 -6.85
CA GLY A 156 22.47 -7.52 -8.11
C GLY A 156 23.26 -8.83 -7.95
N THR A 157 23.11 -9.72 -8.93
CA THR A 157 23.98 -10.87 -9.14
C THR A 157 25.40 -10.46 -9.45
#